data_AF-A0A9Q4E4P9-F1
#
_entry.id   AF-A0A9Q4E4P9-F1
#
_cell.length_a   1.000
_cell.length_b   1.000
_cell.length_c   1.000
_cell.angle_alpha   90.00
_cell.angle_beta   90.00
_cell.angle_gamma   90.00
#
_symmetry.space_group_name_H-M   'P 1'
#
loop_
_entity.id
_entity.type
_entity.pdbx_description
1 polymer ?
#
loop_
_entity_poly.entity_id
_entity_poly.type
_entity_poly.pdbx_seq_one_letter_code
_entity_poly.pdbx_strand_id
1 'polypeptide(L)'
;MKKSKFILASIVSVALLVFLAWFIYAGTHQPPILKGNSKDGKWSVIYSPEKDIDLARQDLWAVHITWKRDPEFSIKEVVFKENGVVEASGDATDEPKNAKKIAVAIMADPPNTNNDYTVEVTWQENGKTQKDIIQINKEIKRSFVIPNVIKRILSLG
;
A
#
# COMPACT_ATOMS: atom_id res chain seq x y z
N MET A 1 -46.24 5.84 -25.43
CA MET A 1 -45.38 4.84 -24.75
C MET A 1 -44.02 4.61 -25.41
N LYS A 2 -43.88 4.53 -26.74
CA LYS A 2 -42.57 4.27 -27.41
C LYS A 2 -41.51 5.36 -27.16
N LYS A 3 -41.90 6.65 -27.22
CA LYS A 3 -40.97 7.80 -27.00
C LYS A 3 -40.39 7.84 -25.57
N SER A 4 -41.21 7.58 -24.55
CA SER A 4 -40.76 7.52 -23.14
C SER A 4 -39.81 6.35 -22.88
N LYS A 5 -40.06 5.18 -23.48
CA LYS A 5 -39.12 4.04 -23.42
C LYS A 5 -37.79 4.35 -24.12
N PHE A 6 -37.83 5.09 -25.23
CA PHE A 6 -36.63 5.52 -25.94
C PHE A 6 -35.82 6.53 -25.13
N ILE A 7 -36.48 7.54 -24.54
CA ILE A 7 -35.85 8.53 -23.66
C ILE A 7 -35.24 7.84 -22.43
N LEU A 8 -35.95 6.91 -21.79
CA LEU A 8 -35.44 6.15 -20.65
C LEU A 8 -34.23 5.29 -21.04
N ALA A 9 -34.29 4.59 -22.18
CA ALA A 9 -33.16 3.82 -22.69
C ALA A 9 -31.94 4.69 -22.99
N SER A 10 -32.13 5.89 -23.54
CA SER A 10 -31.05 6.86 -23.75
C SER A 10 -30.43 7.33 -22.44
N ILE A 11 -31.24 7.65 -21.42
CA ILE A 11 -30.74 8.07 -20.10
C ILE A 11 -29.91 6.95 -19.45
N VAL A 12 -30.44 5.72 -19.46
CA VAL A 12 -29.73 4.56 -18.90
C VAL A 12 -28.42 4.29 -19.65
N SER A 13 -28.43 4.39 -20.99
CA SER A 13 -27.22 4.22 -21.81
C SER A 13 -26.15 5.26 -21.51
N VAL A 14 -26.55 6.54 -21.38
CA VAL A 14 -25.62 7.62 -21.00
C VAL A 14 -25.06 7.41 -19.59
N ALA A 15 -25.90 7.03 -18.63
CA ALA A 15 -25.45 6.72 -17.27
C ALA A 15 -24.44 5.55 -17.26
N LEU A 16 -24.69 4.51 -18.07
CA LEU A 16 -23.79 3.36 -18.21
C LEU A 16 -22.43 3.80 -18.79
N LEU A 17 -22.44 4.67 -19.81
CA LEU A 17 -21.23 5.21 -20.42
C LEU A 17 -20.40 6.05 -19.44
N VAL A 18 -21.06 6.90 -18.64
CA VAL A 18 -20.39 7.68 -17.59
C VAL A 18 -19.78 6.75 -16.53
N PHE A 19 -20.51 5.72 -16.11
CA PHE A 19 -19.99 4.71 -15.20
C PHE A 19 -18.80 3.95 -15.78
N LEU A 20 -18.84 3.60 -17.06
CA LEU A 20 -17.76 2.89 -17.74
C LEU A 20 -16.51 3.78 -17.90
N ALA A 21 -16.69 5.05 -18.26
CA ALA A 21 -15.60 6.01 -18.34
C ALA A 21 -14.96 6.24 -16.97
N TRP A 22 -15.76 6.41 -15.92
CA TRP A 22 -15.28 6.46 -14.54
C TRP A 22 -14.54 5.18 -14.14
N PHE A 23 -15.07 4.01 -14.51
CA PHE A 23 -14.46 2.72 -14.22
C PHE A 23 -13.08 2.59 -14.86
N ILE A 24 -12.95 2.95 -16.13
CA ILE A 24 -11.67 2.94 -16.86
C ILE A 24 -10.70 3.95 -16.23
N TYR A 25 -11.16 5.16 -15.92
CA TYR A 25 -10.34 6.19 -15.30
C TYR A 25 -9.81 5.74 -13.94
N ALA A 26 -10.71 5.26 -13.06
CA ALA A 26 -10.35 4.78 -11.73
C ALA A 26 -9.45 3.53 -11.77
N GLY A 27 -9.59 2.67 -12.78
CA GLY A 27 -8.72 1.51 -12.94
C GLY A 27 -7.32 1.84 -13.45
N THR A 28 -7.17 2.90 -14.25
CA THR A 28 -5.91 3.24 -14.92
C THR A 28 -5.11 4.34 -14.22
N HIS A 29 -5.76 5.22 -13.46
CA HIS A 29 -5.12 6.38 -12.83
C HIS A 29 -4.88 6.21 -11.32
N GLN A 30 -5.18 5.03 -10.75
CA GLN A 30 -4.82 4.78 -9.36
C GLN A 30 -3.32 4.50 -9.25
N PRO A 31 -2.61 5.23 -8.39
CA PRO A 31 -1.19 5.00 -8.20
C PRO A 31 -0.94 3.62 -7.60
N PRO A 32 0.12 2.92 -8.04
CA PRO A 32 0.36 1.53 -7.71
C PRO A 32 0.66 1.35 -6.23
N ILE A 33 0.23 0.23 -5.65
CA ILE A 33 0.71 -0.22 -4.34
C ILE A 33 1.76 -1.28 -4.62
N LEU A 34 2.93 -1.16 -4.00
CA LEU A 34 3.95 -2.20 -4.12
C LEU A 34 3.98 -3.06 -2.87
N LYS A 35 4.30 -4.34 -3.03
CA LYS A 35 4.36 -5.30 -1.93
C LYS A 35 5.57 -6.22 -2.06
N GLY A 36 6.22 -6.49 -0.95
CA GLY A 36 7.32 -7.44 -0.86
C GLY A 36 7.11 -8.38 0.33
N ASN A 37 7.60 -9.61 0.21
CA ASN A 37 7.68 -10.53 1.35
C ASN A 37 9.09 -11.10 1.41
N SER A 38 9.58 -11.38 2.62
CA SER A 38 10.82 -12.16 2.77
C SER A 38 10.63 -13.57 2.24
N LYS A 39 11.73 -14.25 1.90
CA LYS A 39 11.70 -15.62 1.35
C LYS A 39 11.03 -16.63 2.29
N ASP A 40 11.12 -16.41 3.60
CA ASP A 40 10.53 -17.22 4.65
C ASP A 40 9.14 -16.72 5.10
N GLY A 41 8.65 -15.62 4.54
CA GLY A 41 7.35 -15.03 4.86
C GLY A 41 7.24 -14.45 6.28
N LYS A 42 8.37 -14.26 6.99
CA LYS A 42 8.41 -13.57 8.29
C LYS A 42 8.08 -12.09 8.16
N TRP A 43 8.54 -11.48 7.07
CA TRP A 43 8.40 -10.05 6.80
C TRP A 43 7.46 -9.80 5.62
N SER A 44 6.66 -8.76 5.75
CA SER A 44 5.86 -8.21 4.66
C SER A 44 6.01 -6.70 4.63
N VAL A 45 6.35 -6.17 3.45
CA VAL A 45 6.57 -4.76 3.19
C VAL A 45 5.52 -4.27 2.22
N ILE A 46 4.95 -3.09 2.50
CA ILE A 46 3.92 -2.47 1.68
C ILE A 46 4.29 -1.00 1.47
N TYR A 47 4.38 -0.58 0.20
CA TYR A 47 4.49 0.82 -0.19
C TYR A 47 3.13 1.30 -0.70
N SER A 48 2.46 2.14 0.10
CA SER A 48 1.08 2.58 -0.18
C SER A 48 0.84 4.01 0.32
N PRO A 49 -0.25 4.69 -0.09
CA PRO A 49 -0.62 5.96 0.50
C PRO A 49 -0.77 5.82 2.01
N GLU A 50 -0.26 6.80 2.74
CA GLU A 50 -0.40 6.87 4.17
C GLU A 50 -1.88 7.10 4.53
N LYS A 51 -2.35 6.35 5.53
CA LYS A 51 -3.73 6.41 6.00
C LYS A 51 -3.84 6.97 7.41
N ASP A 52 -2.73 7.10 8.13
CA ASP A 52 -2.75 7.69 9.45
C ASP A 52 -3.15 9.16 9.38
N ILE A 53 -4.14 9.56 10.19
CA ILE A 53 -4.99 10.75 9.96
C ILE A 53 -4.19 12.05 10.02
N ASP A 54 -3.09 12.09 10.78
CA ASP A 54 -2.25 13.29 10.92
C ASP A 54 -1.30 13.49 9.72
N LEU A 55 -0.93 12.41 9.02
CA LEU A 55 -0.04 12.43 7.84
C LEU A 55 -0.79 12.29 6.52
N ALA A 56 -1.89 11.54 6.50
CA ALA A 56 -2.75 11.29 5.33
C ALA A 56 -3.43 12.56 4.81
N ARG A 57 -3.51 13.63 5.61
CA ARG A 57 -3.95 14.96 5.16
C ARG A 57 -3.04 15.57 4.10
N GLN A 58 -1.82 15.04 3.92
CA GLN A 58 -0.80 15.58 3.01
C GLN A 58 -0.58 14.71 1.75
N ASP A 59 -1.50 13.80 1.42
CA ASP A 59 -1.39 12.88 0.26
C ASP A 59 -0.05 12.09 0.21
N LEU A 60 0.54 11.84 1.39
CA LEU A 60 1.84 11.19 1.51
C LEU A 60 1.76 9.69 1.23
N TRP A 61 2.92 9.14 0.92
CA TRP A 61 3.14 7.72 0.77
C TRP A 61 4.07 7.20 1.85
N ALA A 62 3.90 5.94 2.23
CA ALA A 62 4.75 5.35 3.25
C ALA A 62 5.10 3.91 2.94
N VAL A 63 6.35 3.56 3.24
CA VAL A 63 6.86 2.20 3.22
C VAL A 63 6.69 1.63 4.61
N HIS A 64 5.80 0.66 4.72
CA HIS A 64 5.53 -0.02 5.97
C HIS A 64 6.09 -1.42 5.97
N ILE A 65 6.69 -1.81 7.09
CA ILE A 65 7.08 -3.20 7.32
C ILE A 65 6.22 -3.79 8.43
N THR A 66 5.82 -5.04 8.23
CA THR A 66 5.04 -5.86 9.16
C THR A 66 5.70 -7.23 9.32
N TRP A 67 5.54 -7.85 10.49
CA TRP A 67 6.14 -9.14 10.76
C TRP A 67 5.26 -10.04 11.61
N LYS A 68 5.49 -11.35 11.50
CA LYS A 68 4.89 -12.35 12.39
C LYS A 68 5.75 -12.45 13.65
N ARG A 69 5.11 -12.39 14.81
CA ARG A 69 5.77 -12.28 16.12
C ARG A 69 6.31 -13.62 16.59
N ASP A 70 7.56 -13.63 17.03
CA ASP A 70 8.11 -14.56 18.02
C ASP A 70 8.58 -13.79 19.28
N PRO A 71 8.51 -14.38 20.49
CA PRO A 71 8.72 -13.66 21.76
C PRO A 71 10.14 -13.12 22.00
N GLU A 72 11.17 -13.67 21.35
CA GLU A 72 12.57 -13.26 21.50
C GLU A 72 13.10 -12.41 20.33
N PHE A 73 12.20 -11.76 19.61
CA PHE A 73 12.51 -11.06 18.38
C PHE A 73 12.68 -9.55 18.62
N SER A 74 13.79 -8.97 18.17
CA SER A 74 14.03 -7.50 18.20
C SER A 74 14.55 -6.99 16.87
N ILE A 75 13.98 -5.90 16.38
CA ILE A 75 14.47 -5.20 15.19
C ILE A 75 15.55 -4.23 15.64
N LYS A 76 16.67 -4.19 14.91
CA LYS A 76 17.78 -3.28 15.19
C LYS A 76 17.79 -2.11 14.21
N GLU A 77 17.69 -2.42 12.92
CA GLU A 77 17.82 -1.42 11.87
C GLU A 77 16.92 -1.81 10.70
N VAL A 78 16.33 -0.80 10.08
CA VAL A 78 15.63 -0.97 8.80
C VAL A 78 16.13 0.07 7.81
N VAL A 79 16.53 -0.38 6.62
CA VAL A 79 17.06 0.46 5.55
C VAL A 79 16.17 0.31 4.33
N PHE A 80 15.62 1.40 3.84
CA PHE A 80 14.88 1.47 2.59
C PHE A 80 15.79 1.99 1.47
N LYS A 81 15.80 1.27 0.34
CA LYS A 81 16.60 1.62 -0.83
C LYS A 81 15.74 1.71 -2.09
N GLU A 82 16.10 2.69 -2.93
CA GLU A 82 15.58 2.90 -4.27
C GLU A 82 16.73 2.81 -5.27
N ASN A 83 16.64 1.93 -6.26
CA ASN A 83 17.69 1.63 -7.23
C ASN A 83 19.06 1.31 -6.58
N GLY A 84 19.04 0.70 -5.39
CA GLY A 84 20.23 0.36 -4.61
C GLY A 84 20.82 1.50 -3.77
N VAL A 85 20.28 2.72 -3.89
CA VAL A 85 20.66 3.89 -3.09
C VAL A 85 19.81 3.94 -1.82
N VAL A 86 20.41 4.29 -0.68
CA VAL A 86 19.70 4.45 0.59
C VAL A 86 18.89 5.74 0.58
N GLU A 87 17.56 5.61 0.61
CA GLU A 87 16.63 6.74 0.69
C GLU A 87 16.25 7.04 2.15
N ALA A 88 16.11 6.00 2.97
CA ALA A 88 15.84 6.14 4.38
C ALA A 88 16.50 5.02 5.19
N SER A 89 16.92 5.34 6.41
CA SER A 89 17.35 4.36 7.41
C SER A 89 16.81 4.78 8.77
N GLY A 90 16.43 3.80 9.57
CA GLY A 90 15.94 4.00 10.93
C GLY A 90 16.51 2.97 11.88
N ASP A 91 16.93 3.45 13.06
CA ASP A 91 17.14 2.60 14.22
C ASP A 91 15.78 2.21 14.80
N ALA A 92 15.52 0.91 14.91
CA ALA A 92 14.27 0.36 15.40
C ALA A 92 14.41 -0.23 16.81
N THR A 93 15.52 0.03 17.51
CA THR A 93 15.76 -0.47 18.86
C THR A 93 14.82 0.12 19.91
N ASP A 94 14.34 1.35 19.67
CA ASP A 94 13.40 2.06 20.55
C ASP A 94 11.93 1.75 20.23
N GLU A 95 11.67 0.96 19.18
CA GLU A 95 10.30 0.61 18.81
C GLU A 95 9.64 -0.23 19.93
N PRO A 96 8.36 0.03 20.25
CA PRO A 96 7.66 -0.73 21.27
C PRO A 96 7.72 -2.23 20.98
N LYS A 97 8.01 -3.04 22.00
CA LYS A 97 8.08 -4.52 21.87
C LYS A 97 6.77 -5.18 21.40
N ASN A 98 5.67 -4.42 21.38
CA ASN A 98 4.36 -4.83 20.90
C ASN A 98 4.00 -4.26 19.51
N ALA A 99 4.87 -3.46 18.89
CA ALA A 99 4.69 -3.01 17.52
C ALA A 99 4.61 -4.24 16.59
N LYS A 100 3.69 -4.18 15.62
CA LYS A 100 3.53 -5.20 14.56
C LYS A 100 3.74 -4.60 13.17
N LYS A 101 3.92 -3.29 13.14
CA LYS A 101 3.96 -2.46 11.95
C LYS A 101 4.74 -1.19 12.30
N ILE A 102 5.70 -0.83 11.47
CA ILE A 102 6.42 0.47 11.56
C ILE A 102 6.49 1.09 10.17
N ALA A 103 6.52 2.42 10.13
CA ALA A 103 6.79 3.19 8.92
C ALA A 103 8.30 3.39 8.81
N VAL A 104 8.89 2.93 7.71
CA VAL A 104 10.34 2.97 7.46
C VAL A 104 10.73 4.23 6.69
N ALA A 105 9.85 4.69 5.81
CA ALA A 105 10.02 5.89 5.01
C ALA A 105 8.67 6.53 4.76
N ILE A 106 8.63 7.87 4.75
CA ILE A 106 7.47 8.68 4.36
C ILE A 106 7.93 9.55 3.19
N MET A 107 7.24 9.44 2.06
CA MET A 107 7.58 10.06 0.78
C MET A 107 6.43 10.97 0.34
N ALA A 108 6.77 12.07 -0.32
CA ALA A 108 5.75 12.93 -0.94
C ALA A 108 5.16 12.29 -2.20
N ASP A 109 5.96 11.54 -2.94
CA ASP A 109 5.60 10.99 -4.24
C ASP A 109 5.19 9.52 -4.16
N PRO A 110 4.29 9.06 -5.06
CA PRO A 110 4.01 7.65 -5.24
C PRO A 110 5.23 6.85 -5.74
N PRO A 111 5.26 5.53 -5.53
CA PRO A 111 6.31 4.67 -6.09
C PRO A 111 6.40 4.80 -7.61
N ASN A 112 7.61 4.95 -8.11
CA ASN A 112 7.92 4.86 -9.52
C ASN A 112 8.05 3.40 -9.93
N THR A 113 7.14 2.91 -10.78
CA THR A 113 7.14 1.51 -11.23
C THR A 113 8.33 1.12 -12.08
N ASN A 114 9.20 2.05 -12.47
CA ASN A 114 10.45 1.73 -13.18
C ASN A 114 11.60 1.48 -12.22
N ASN A 115 11.49 1.90 -10.98
CA ASN A 115 12.54 1.76 -9.98
C ASN A 115 12.47 0.41 -9.27
N ASP A 116 13.61 0.00 -8.74
CA ASP A 116 13.77 -1.18 -7.92
C ASP A 116 13.80 -0.78 -6.45
N TYR A 117 12.93 -1.39 -5.65
CA TYR A 117 12.79 -1.05 -4.24
C TYR A 117 13.16 -2.23 -3.37
N THR A 118 14.02 -2.00 -2.39
CA THR A 118 14.40 -3.00 -1.40
C THR A 118 14.30 -2.46 0.02
N VAL A 119 13.92 -3.33 0.94
CA VAL A 119 14.01 -3.07 2.37
C VAL A 119 14.95 -4.09 2.98
N GLU A 120 15.99 -3.61 3.65
CA GLU A 120 16.90 -4.43 4.43
C GLU A 120 16.52 -4.32 5.90
N VAL A 121 16.42 -5.46 6.56
CA VAL A 121 16.03 -5.53 7.96
C VAL A 121 17.11 -6.26 8.72
N THR A 122 17.73 -5.58 9.67
CA THR A 122 18.64 -6.18 10.64
C THR A 122 17.88 -6.45 11.91
N TRP A 123 17.81 -7.71 12.33
CA TRP A 123 17.03 -8.15 13.48
C TRP A 123 17.79 -9.20 14.29
N GLN A 124 17.36 -9.45 15.52
CA GLN A 124 18.00 -10.38 16.43
C GLN A 124 16.97 -11.32 17.03
N GLU A 125 17.30 -12.61 17.06
CA GLU A 125 16.49 -13.69 17.65
C GLU A 125 17.43 -14.70 18.30
N ASN A 126 17.09 -15.13 19.52
CA ASN A 126 17.91 -16.06 20.32
C ASN A 126 19.39 -15.61 20.42
N GLY A 127 19.63 -14.30 20.53
CA GLY A 127 20.96 -13.71 20.60
C GLY A 127 21.70 -13.58 19.26
N LYS A 128 21.19 -14.14 18.16
CA LYS A 128 21.84 -14.08 16.83
C LYS A 128 21.27 -12.95 15.98
N THR A 129 22.15 -12.09 15.48
CA THR A 129 21.79 -11.05 14.50
C THR A 129 21.66 -11.67 13.11
N GLN A 130 20.57 -11.36 12.43
CA GLN A 130 20.24 -11.77 11.07
C GLN A 130 19.91 -10.55 10.24
N LYS A 131 20.05 -10.70 8.92
CA LYS A 131 19.72 -9.66 7.96
C LYS A 131 18.88 -10.25 6.84
N ASP A 132 17.70 -9.69 6.64
CA ASP A 132 16.83 -10.02 5.53
C ASP A 132 16.80 -8.89 4.51
N ILE A 133 16.80 -9.25 3.23
CA ILE A 133 16.63 -8.33 2.12
C ILE A 133 15.32 -8.67 1.43
N ILE A 134 14.38 -7.74 1.47
CA ILE A 134 13.03 -7.91 0.96
C ILE A 134 12.92 -7.08 -0.32
N GLN A 135 12.80 -7.77 -1.45
CA GLN A 135 12.47 -7.12 -2.72
C GLN A 135 11.00 -6.73 -2.69
N ILE A 136 10.71 -5.46 -2.95
CA ILE A 136 9.36 -4.97 -3.12
C ILE A 136 8.98 -5.19 -4.58
N ASN A 137 8.04 -6.11 -4.82
CA ASN A 137 7.57 -6.45 -6.14
C ASN A 137 6.43 -5.53 -6.59
N LYS A 138 6.34 -5.35 -7.91
CA LYS A 138 5.33 -4.54 -8.59
C LYS A 138 4.00 -5.28 -8.65
N GLU A 139 3.28 -5.37 -7.54
CA GLU A 139 1.91 -5.87 -7.55
C GLU A 139 0.90 -4.76 -7.86
N ILE A 140 0.70 -4.50 -9.16
CA ILE A 140 -0.35 -3.59 -9.65
C ILE A 140 -1.72 -4.29 -9.56
N LYS A 141 -2.24 -4.53 -8.35
CA LYS A 141 -3.64 -4.95 -8.18
C LYS A 141 -4.27 -4.27 -6.97
N ARG A 142 -4.77 -3.05 -7.17
CA ARG A 142 -5.91 -2.60 -6.36
C ARG A 142 -7.15 -3.29 -6.90
N SER A 143 -7.70 -4.21 -6.12
CA SER A 143 -9.08 -4.63 -6.28
C SER A 143 -9.95 -3.38 -6.13
N PHE A 144 -10.74 -3.07 -7.17
CA PHE A 144 -11.73 -2.00 -7.29
C PHE A 144 -12.03 -1.23 -5.99
N VAL A 145 -11.68 0.06 -5.94
CA VAL A 145 -12.12 0.95 -4.87
C VAL A 145 -13.57 1.32 -5.14
N ILE A 146 -14.50 0.67 -4.44
CA ILE A 146 -15.91 1.04 -4.46
C ILE A 146 -16.01 2.52 -4.04
N PRO A 147 -16.59 3.41 -4.86
CA PRO A 147 -16.83 4.80 -4.50
C PRO A 147 -17.52 4.92 -3.14
N ASN A 148 -17.13 5.89 -2.32
CA ASN A 148 -17.67 6.06 -0.96
C ASN A 148 -19.19 6.20 -0.93
N VAL A 149 -19.79 6.73 -2.00
CA VAL A 149 -21.26 6.82 -2.16
C VAL A 149 -21.90 5.43 -2.19
N ILE A 150 -21.33 4.47 -2.93
CA ILE A 150 -21.83 3.10 -3.01
C ILE A 150 -21.58 2.36 -1.69
N LYS A 151 -20.43 2.57 -1.04
CA LYS A 151 -20.17 2.02 0.30
C LYS A 151 -21.22 2.48 1.32
N ARG A 152 -21.57 3.76 1.30
CA ARG A 152 -22.54 4.36 2.22
C ARG A 152 -23.96 3.83 1.99
N ILE A 153 -24.33 3.55 0.74
CA ILE A 153 -25.61 2.91 0.40
C ILE A 153 -25.63 1.46 0.88
N LEU A 154 -24.55 0.70 0.67
CA LEU A 154 -24.45 -0.70 1.10
C LEU A 154 -24.34 -0.88 2.62
N SER A 155 -23.89 0.13 3.37
CA SER A 155 -23.82 0.08 4.84
C SER A 155 -25.13 0.47 5.54
N LEU A 156 -26.13 0.92 4.80
CA LEU A 156 -27.43 1.36 5.31
C LEU A 156 -28.55 0.32 5.08
N GLY A 157 -28.24 -0.81 4.45
CA GLY A 157 -29.13 -1.98 4.33
C GLY A 157 -28.63 -3.13 5.18
#